data_AF-A0A6J8B744-F1
#
_entry.id   AF-A0A6J8B744-F1
#
_cell.length_a   1.000
_cell.length_b   1.000
_cell.length_c   1.000
_cell.angle_alpha   90.00
_cell.angle_beta   90.00
_cell.angle_gamma   90.00
#
_symmetry.space_group_name_H-M   'P 1'
#
loop_
_entity.id
_entity.type
_entity.pdbx_description
1 polymer ?
#
loop_
_entity_poly.entity_id
_entity_poly.type
_entity_poly.pdbx_seq_one_letter_code
_entity_poly.pdbx_strand_id
1 'polypeptide(L)'
;MNEWLQTSDVCVVDRGFRDMEDILREQGYNVEMPVYLKKGSKQHPVEEANASRLVTKVRWVVESVNARVKQWRFFDKVVSNHFIPSIGDLLRIVCAVCNKFRPPLATTHPDDKSIAEAMLEKCKKRNEIQKMVTEEGLLTKHTIYKLVDTSNVLDEITDFPVLSMEKLREITMGVYQLKQAPNYVREHEGEDGKFELYVCKIKENLLKIKIQSRHSNKLSHTVFISYSDEGDIEGWYCTCKAGARVVGCCAHVASVLWYLGYQRLEQQSVSRRHFKTSVLDASHIPSSDESDCDSLPEE
;
A
#
# COMPACT_ATOMS: atom_id res chain seq x y z
N MET A 1 -21.86 15.85 -19.62
CA MET A 1 -21.02 15.97 -18.40
C MET A 1 -21.59 17.00 -17.45
N ASN A 2 -22.01 18.17 -17.93
CA ASN A 2 -22.51 19.30 -17.13
C ASN A 2 -23.79 19.05 -16.29
N GLU A 3 -24.46 17.91 -16.43
CA GLU A 3 -25.59 17.53 -15.55
C GLU A 3 -25.17 16.67 -14.35
N TRP A 4 -23.96 16.08 -14.38
CA TRP A 4 -23.49 15.11 -13.38
C TRP A 4 -22.33 15.63 -12.54
N LEU A 5 -21.50 16.50 -13.12
CA LEU A 5 -20.36 17.14 -12.45
C LEU A 5 -20.59 18.64 -12.39
N GLN A 6 -20.30 19.24 -11.24
CA GLN A 6 -20.35 20.66 -10.98
C GLN A 6 -18.95 21.27 -10.98
N THR A 7 -18.85 22.56 -11.28
CA THR A 7 -17.60 23.30 -11.14
C THR A 7 -17.07 23.14 -9.71
N SER A 8 -15.77 22.90 -9.56
CA SER A 8 -15.07 22.58 -8.30
C SER A 8 -15.22 21.14 -7.80
N ASP A 9 -15.94 20.26 -8.51
CA ASP A 9 -15.93 18.83 -8.18
C ASP A 9 -14.51 18.26 -8.28
N VAL A 10 -14.20 17.30 -7.39
CA VAL A 10 -12.90 16.62 -7.35
C VAL A 10 -12.91 15.44 -8.30
N CYS A 11 -12.11 15.52 -9.36
CA CYS A 11 -11.84 14.46 -10.31
C CYS A 11 -10.55 13.73 -9.93
N VAL A 12 -10.67 12.48 -9.49
CA VAL A 12 -9.50 11.63 -9.22
C VAL A 12 -9.10 10.89 -10.49
N VAL A 13 -7.85 11.08 -10.90
CA VAL A 13 -7.33 10.57 -12.16
C VAL A 13 -6.13 9.65 -11.88
N ASP A 14 -6.08 8.51 -12.57
CA ASP A 14 -4.90 7.64 -12.52
C ASP A 14 -3.78 8.21 -13.40
N ARG A 15 -2.52 7.88 -13.08
CA ARG A 15 -1.33 8.39 -13.78
C ARG A 15 -1.34 8.14 -15.29
N GLY A 16 -2.00 7.07 -15.75
CA GLY A 16 -2.15 6.79 -17.18
C GLY A 16 -2.96 7.83 -17.95
N PHE A 17 -3.73 8.68 -17.26
CA PHE A 17 -4.61 9.70 -17.84
C PHE A 17 -4.13 11.13 -17.58
N ARG A 18 -2.83 11.32 -17.31
CA ARG A 18 -2.24 12.64 -17.05
C ARG A 18 -2.55 13.67 -18.15
N ASP A 19 -2.65 13.24 -19.40
CA ASP A 19 -2.89 14.13 -20.55
C ASP A 19 -4.33 14.71 -20.56
N MET A 20 -5.22 14.21 -19.67
CA MET A 20 -6.56 14.75 -19.47
C MET A 20 -6.61 15.84 -18.38
N GLU A 21 -5.52 16.05 -17.63
CA GLU A 21 -5.51 16.98 -16.49
C GLU A 21 -5.86 18.41 -16.93
N ASP A 22 -5.19 18.92 -17.96
CA ASP A 22 -5.40 20.29 -18.45
C ASP A 22 -6.85 20.49 -18.90
N ILE A 23 -7.40 19.54 -19.65
CA ILE A 23 -8.79 19.58 -20.14
C ILE A 23 -9.79 19.63 -18.97
N LEU A 24 -9.58 18.82 -17.94
CA LEU A 24 -10.47 18.79 -16.77
C LEU A 24 -10.36 20.09 -15.94
N ARG A 25 -9.16 20.66 -15.81
CA ARG A 25 -8.96 21.95 -15.12
C ARG A 25 -9.57 23.11 -15.90
N GLU A 26 -9.44 23.12 -17.23
CA GLU A 26 -10.10 24.11 -18.11
C GLU A 26 -11.63 24.05 -18.00
N GLN A 27 -12.19 22.87 -17.73
CA GLN A 27 -13.62 22.68 -17.45
C GLN A 27 -14.04 23.10 -16.04
N GLY A 28 -13.10 23.55 -15.20
CA GLY A 28 -13.34 24.06 -13.86
C GLY A 28 -13.38 22.99 -12.76
N TYR A 29 -12.82 21.81 -13.00
CA TYR A 29 -12.74 20.73 -12.00
C TYR A 29 -11.42 20.77 -11.22
N ASN A 30 -11.46 20.25 -9.99
CA ASN A 30 -10.28 20.02 -9.18
C ASN A 30 -9.71 18.64 -9.51
N VAL A 31 -8.55 18.58 -10.17
CA VAL A 31 -7.93 17.32 -10.57
C VAL A 31 -6.91 16.87 -9.54
N GLU A 32 -7.05 15.64 -9.06
CA GLU A 32 -6.16 15.00 -8.08
C GLU A 32 -5.58 13.71 -8.66
N MET A 33 -4.26 13.54 -8.57
CA MET A 33 -3.57 12.34 -9.03
C MET A 33 -2.37 11.99 -8.12
N PRO A 34 -1.93 10.72 -8.08
CA PRO A 34 -0.73 10.37 -7.33
C PRO A 34 0.51 11.05 -7.92
N VAL A 35 1.22 11.84 -7.11
CA VAL A 35 2.33 12.70 -7.53
C VAL A 35 3.48 11.88 -8.12
N TYR A 36 4.14 12.39 -9.17
CA TYR A 36 5.36 11.79 -9.72
C TYR A 36 6.58 12.13 -8.89
N LEU A 37 7.50 11.18 -8.76
CA LEU A 37 8.74 11.44 -8.06
C LEU A 37 9.59 12.40 -8.90
N LYS A 38 9.95 13.54 -8.31
CA LYS A 38 10.79 14.56 -8.97
C LYS A 38 12.12 13.93 -9.41
N LYS A 39 12.59 14.31 -10.60
CA LYS A 39 13.86 13.81 -11.15
C LYS A 39 15.01 14.11 -10.18
N GLY A 40 15.79 13.08 -9.86
CA GLY A 40 16.90 13.16 -8.89
C GLY A 40 16.50 12.94 -7.43
N SER A 41 15.21 12.98 -7.09
CA SER A 41 14.72 12.65 -5.75
C SER A 41 14.60 11.14 -5.57
N LYS A 42 14.96 10.65 -4.38
CA LYS A 42 14.79 9.23 -4.00
C LYS A 42 13.46 8.95 -3.31
N GLN A 43 12.82 10.00 -2.77
CA GLN A 43 11.61 9.91 -1.95
C GLN A 43 10.73 11.16 -2.13
N HIS A 44 9.41 10.98 -1.98
CA HIS A 44 8.46 12.08 -1.94
C HIS A 44 8.53 12.83 -0.60
N PRO A 45 8.36 14.16 -0.59
CA PRO A 45 8.04 14.91 0.63
C PRO A 45 6.82 14.32 1.36
N VAL A 46 6.73 14.56 2.66
CA VAL A 46 5.65 14.01 3.51
C VAL A 46 4.27 14.42 2.96
N GLU A 47 4.14 15.68 2.58
CA GLU A 47 2.91 16.28 2.07
C GLU A 47 2.46 15.60 0.76
N GLU A 48 3.38 15.48 -0.22
CA GLU A 48 3.10 14.82 -1.50
C GLU A 48 2.81 13.33 -1.31
N ALA A 49 3.51 12.66 -0.40
CA ALA A 49 3.33 11.24 -0.11
C ALA A 49 1.97 10.97 0.59
N ASN A 50 1.56 11.86 1.49
CA ASN A 50 0.25 11.81 2.14
C ASN A 50 -0.88 12.08 1.13
N ALA A 51 -0.77 13.14 0.33
CA ALA A 51 -1.76 13.47 -0.70
C ALA A 51 -1.94 12.31 -1.69
N SER A 52 -0.83 11.73 -2.16
CA SER A 52 -0.86 10.53 -3.02
C SER A 52 -1.54 9.34 -2.32
N ARG A 53 -1.42 9.20 -1.00
CA ARG A 53 -2.11 8.14 -0.26
C ARG A 53 -3.62 8.35 -0.18
N LEU A 54 -4.08 9.59 -0.06
CA LEU A 54 -5.50 9.93 -0.09
C LEU A 54 -6.09 9.59 -1.46
N VAL A 55 -5.41 9.96 -2.53
CA VAL A 55 -5.81 9.62 -3.90
C VAL A 55 -5.86 8.10 -4.11
N THR A 56 -4.79 7.39 -3.73
CA THR A 56 -4.75 5.92 -3.86
C THR A 56 -5.75 5.20 -2.95
N LYS A 57 -6.24 5.83 -1.88
CA LYS A 57 -7.31 5.27 -1.03
C LYS A 57 -8.63 5.14 -1.78
N VAL A 58 -8.94 6.06 -2.69
CA VAL A 58 -10.20 6.06 -3.46
C VAL A 58 -10.03 5.48 -4.86
N ARG A 59 -8.78 5.37 -5.35
CA ARG A 59 -8.43 4.78 -6.65
C ARG A 59 -8.99 3.37 -6.87
N TRP A 60 -9.18 2.58 -5.82
CA TRP A 60 -9.72 1.22 -5.92
C TRP A 60 -11.08 1.17 -6.66
N VAL A 61 -11.89 2.23 -6.61
CA VAL A 61 -13.16 2.33 -7.34
C VAL A 61 -12.89 2.36 -8.85
N VAL A 62 -11.91 3.13 -9.29
CA VAL A 62 -11.47 3.21 -10.69
C VAL A 62 -10.97 1.84 -11.16
N GLU A 63 -10.15 1.19 -10.35
CA GLU A 63 -9.64 -0.17 -10.62
C GLU A 63 -10.79 -1.18 -10.74
N SER A 64 -11.80 -1.09 -9.86
CA SER A 64 -12.98 -1.96 -9.87
C SER A 64 -13.86 -1.75 -11.10
N VAL A 65 -14.03 -0.50 -11.56
CA VAL A 65 -14.73 -0.19 -12.82
C VAL A 65 -13.97 -0.80 -13.99
N ASN A 66 -12.66 -0.56 -14.06
CA ASN A 66 -11.81 -1.09 -15.13
C ASN A 66 -11.81 -2.62 -15.15
N ALA A 67 -11.77 -3.26 -13.98
CA ALA A 67 -11.89 -4.72 -13.87
C ALA A 67 -13.22 -5.23 -14.45
N ARG A 68 -14.34 -4.56 -14.19
CA ARG A 68 -15.65 -4.92 -14.79
C ARG A 68 -15.66 -4.75 -16.31
N VAL A 69 -15.07 -3.68 -16.82
CA VAL A 69 -14.95 -3.45 -18.27
C VAL A 69 -14.09 -4.55 -18.91
N LYS A 70 -12.97 -4.91 -18.29
CA LYS A 70 -12.06 -5.97 -18.76
C LYS A 70 -12.65 -7.38 -18.69
N GLN A 71 -13.77 -7.61 -18.01
CA GLN A 71 -14.48 -8.90 -18.10
C GLN A 71 -15.11 -9.14 -19.49
N TRP A 72 -15.27 -8.09 -20.29
CA TRP A 72 -15.77 -8.19 -21.65
C TRP A 72 -14.61 -8.49 -22.59
N ARG A 73 -14.66 -9.63 -23.29
CA ARG A 73 -13.58 -10.13 -24.17
C ARG A 73 -13.04 -9.08 -25.14
N PHE A 74 -13.89 -8.17 -25.61
CA PHE A 74 -13.48 -7.09 -26.50
C PHE A 74 -12.51 -6.11 -25.84
N PHE A 75 -12.74 -5.74 -24.57
CA PHE A 75 -11.92 -4.79 -23.81
C PHE A 75 -10.78 -5.45 -23.02
N ASP A 76 -10.79 -6.78 -22.89
CA ASP A 76 -9.68 -7.56 -22.32
C ASP A 76 -8.48 -7.69 -23.29
N LYS A 77 -8.71 -7.49 -24.59
CA LYS A 77 -7.71 -7.71 -25.65
C LYS A 77 -7.32 -6.41 -26.32
N VAL A 78 -6.21 -6.47 -27.04
CA VAL A 78 -5.80 -5.37 -27.93
C VAL A 78 -6.89 -5.18 -28.99
N VAL A 79 -7.51 -4.01 -28.99
CA VAL A 79 -8.58 -3.65 -29.91
C VAL A 79 -7.97 -3.23 -31.25
N SER A 80 -8.53 -3.74 -32.36
CA SER A 80 -8.12 -3.33 -33.71
C SER A 80 -8.42 -1.85 -33.97
N ASN A 81 -7.49 -1.15 -34.65
CA ASN A 81 -7.66 0.24 -35.05
C ASN A 81 -8.92 0.50 -35.90
N HIS A 82 -9.48 -0.55 -36.52
CA HIS A 82 -10.77 -0.47 -37.22
C HIS A 82 -11.90 0.06 -36.32
N PHE A 83 -11.84 -0.21 -35.02
CA PHE A 83 -12.86 0.20 -34.06
C PHE A 83 -12.64 1.60 -33.47
N ILE A 84 -11.57 2.33 -33.83
CA ILE A 84 -11.33 3.69 -33.32
C ILE A 84 -12.56 4.61 -33.47
N PRO A 85 -13.30 4.61 -34.59
CA PRO A 85 -14.48 5.47 -34.74
C PRO A 85 -15.63 5.11 -33.78
N SER A 86 -15.72 3.86 -33.32
CA SER A 86 -16.84 3.35 -32.52
C SER A 86 -16.47 2.93 -31.09
N ILE A 87 -15.18 2.95 -30.73
CA ILE A 87 -14.67 2.45 -29.44
C ILE A 87 -15.32 3.15 -28.25
N GLY A 88 -15.55 4.45 -28.36
CA GLY A 88 -16.21 5.24 -27.33
C GLY A 88 -17.66 4.80 -27.11
N ASP A 89 -18.39 4.50 -28.17
CA ASP A 89 -19.78 4.02 -28.08
C ASP A 89 -19.86 2.60 -27.52
N LEU A 90 -18.96 1.72 -27.96
CA LEU A 90 -18.85 0.37 -27.40
C LEU A 90 -18.58 0.41 -25.89
N LEU A 91 -17.69 1.32 -25.45
CA LEU A 91 -17.37 1.47 -24.02
C LEU A 91 -18.59 1.99 -23.25
N ARG A 92 -19.30 3.00 -23.78
CA ARG A 92 -20.53 3.53 -23.17
C ARG A 92 -21.61 2.46 -23.04
N ILE A 93 -21.81 1.63 -24.08
CA ILE A 93 -22.78 0.53 -24.06
C ILE A 93 -22.41 -0.46 -22.95
N VAL A 94 -21.15 -0.92 -22.89
CA VAL A 94 -20.70 -1.86 -21.85
C VAL A 94 -20.85 -1.25 -20.46
N CYS A 95 -20.45 0.00 -20.26
CA CYS A 95 -20.62 0.69 -18.98
C CYS A 95 -22.10 0.82 -18.60
N ALA A 96 -23.00 1.13 -19.54
CA ALA A 96 -24.44 1.21 -19.29
C ALA A 96 -25.02 -0.15 -18.87
N VAL A 97 -24.63 -1.24 -19.55
CA VAL A 97 -25.02 -2.61 -19.18
C VAL A 97 -24.49 -2.95 -17.78
N CYS A 98 -23.22 -2.65 -17.49
CA CYS A 98 -22.64 -2.84 -16.16
C CYS A 98 -23.43 -2.07 -15.09
N ASN A 99 -23.75 -0.80 -15.32
CA ASN A 99 -24.50 0.03 -14.37
C ASN A 99 -25.93 -0.46 -14.15
N LYS A 100 -26.57 -1.04 -15.17
CA LYS A 100 -27.94 -1.54 -15.09
C LYS A 100 -28.05 -2.89 -14.36
N PHE A 101 -27.09 -3.79 -14.59
CA PHE A 101 -27.24 -5.20 -14.20
C PHE A 101 -26.22 -5.69 -13.17
N ARG A 102 -25.13 -4.97 -12.91
CA ARG A 102 -24.16 -5.36 -11.87
C ARG A 102 -24.53 -4.71 -10.53
N PRO A 103 -24.19 -5.36 -9.40
CA PRO A 103 -24.26 -4.73 -8.09
C PRO A 103 -23.45 -3.44 -8.01
N PRO A 104 -23.70 -2.56 -7.02
CA PRO A 104 -22.85 -1.40 -6.73
C PRO A 104 -21.36 -1.79 -6.65
N LEU A 105 -20.47 -0.86 -7.03
CA LEU A 105 -19.01 -1.06 -6.96
C LEU A 105 -18.51 -1.13 -5.53
N ALA A 106 -19.17 -0.39 -4.65
CA ALA A 106 -18.85 -0.27 -3.24
C ALA A 106 -20.11 -0.33 -2.41
N THR A 107 -20.01 -0.94 -1.24
CA THR A 107 -20.93 -0.76 -0.14
C THR A 107 -20.22 0.07 0.92
N THR A 108 -20.80 1.20 1.30
CA THR A 108 -20.26 2.04 2.37
C THR A 108 -20.29 1.28 3.69
N HIS A 109 -19.13 1.15 4.33
CA HIS A 109 -19.02 0.66 5.69
C HIS A 109 -19.34 1.80 6.68
N PRO A 110 -19.98 1.53 7.84
CA PRO A 110 -20.21 2.56 8.86
C PRO A 110 -18.96 3.36 9.26
N ASP A 111 -17.80 2.71 9.21
CA ASP A 111 -16.51 3.30 9.59
C ASP A 111 -15.80 4.07 8.46
N ASP A 112 -16.32 4.04 7.22
CA ASP A 112 -15.62 4.69 6.10
C ASP A 112 -15.43 6.19 6.33
N LYS A 113 -16.43 6.84 6.94
CA LYS A 113 -16.38 8.25 7.28
C LYS A 113 -15.32 8.54 8.35
N SER A 114 -15.30 7.77 9.43
CA SER A 114 -14.33 7.97 10.52
C SER A 114 -12.89 7.70 10.06
N ILE A 115 -12.69 6.70 9.20
CA ILE A 115 -11.40 6.42 8.57
C ILE A 115 -10.98 7.59 7.67
N ALA A 116 -11.89 8.12 6.84
CA ALA A 116 -11.58 9.25 5.97
C ALA A 116 -11.19 10.50 6.77
N GLU A 117 -11.94 10.84 7.83
CA GLU A 117 -11.63 11.94 8.74
C GLU A 117 -10.27 11.73 9.42
N ALA A 118 -9.97 10.53 9.91
CA ALA A 118 -8.68 10.19 10.50
C ALA A 118 -7.52 10.31 9.50
N MET A 119 -7.72 9.92 8.24
CA MET A 119 -6.72 10.09 7.18
C MET A 119 -6.48 11.57 6.85
N LEU A 120 -7.53 12.38 6.79
CA LEU A 120 -7.42 13.83 6.56
C LEU A 120 -6.69 14.54 7.70
N GLU A 121 -6.97 14.18 8.95
CA GLU A 121 -6.27 14.74 10.11
C GLU A 121 -4.80 14.31 10.15
N LYS A 122 -4.49 13.05 9.83
CA LYS A 122 -3.10 12.57 9.72
C LYS A 122 -2.36 13.25 8.57
N CYS A 123 -3.02 13.54 7.45
CA CYS A 123 -2.39 14.18 6.28
C CYS A 123 -1.74 15.54 6.62
N LYS A 124 -2.28 16.24 7.62
CA LYS A 124 -1.78 17.55 8.10
C LYS A 124 -0.54 17.43 8.98
N LYS A 125 -0.19 16.22 9.44
CA LYS A 125 0.93 15.99 10.36
C LYS A 125 2.23 15.78 9.60
N ARG A 126 3.33 16.19 10.22
CA ARG A 126 4.69 15.86 9.79
C ARG A 126 5.08 14.48 10.29
N ASN A 127 6.13 13.92 9.70
CA ASN A 127 6.71 12.67 10.16
C ASN A 127 7.82 12.95 11.19
N GLU A 128 7.47 12.89 12.47
CA GLU A 128 8.41 13.15 13.57
C GLU A 128 9.57 12.13 13.60
N ILE A 129 9.33 10.89 13.17
CA ILE A 129 10.40 9.87 13.08
C ILE A 129 11.38 10.22 11.98
N GLN A 130 10.90 10.67 10.81
CA GLN A 130 11.77 11.15 9.73
C GLN A 130 12.61 12.35 10.19
N LYS A 131 12.00 13.30 10.92
CA LYS A 131 12.69 14.46 11.47
C LYS A 131 13.81 14.03 12.41
N MET A 132 13.51 13.20 13.40
CA MET A 132 14.49 12.65 14.35
C MET A 132 15.62 11.90 13.64
N VAL A 133 15.30 11.01 12.70
CA VAL A 133 16.28 10.24 11.93
C VAL A 133 17.24 11.14 11.15
N THR A 134 16.74 12.27 10.65
CA THR A 134 17.53 13.26 9.90
C THR A 134 18.40 14.10 10.81
N GLU A 135 17.83 14.67 11.89
CA GLU A 135 18.52 15.54 12.85
C GLU A 135 19.66 14.81 13.58
N GLU A 136 19.44 13.53 13.92
CA GLU A 136 20.44 12.70 14.60
C GLU A 136 21.36 11.93 13.66
N GLY A 137 21.18 12.05 12.33
CA GLY A 137 22.02 11.38 11.33
C GLY A 137 21.96 9.85 11.38
N LEU A 138 20.86 9.27 11.87
CA LEU A 138 20.74 7.82 12.17
C LEU A 138 20.86 6.91 10.95
N LEU A 139 20.68 7.45 9.75
CA LEU A 139 20.91 6.72 8.49
C LEU A 139 22.39 6.42 8.25
N THR A 140 23.27 7.38 8.57
CA THR A 140 24.71 7.32 8.28
C THR A 140 25.53 6.73 9.43
N LYS A 141 25.00 6.81 10.65
CA LYS A 141 25.66 6.28 11.85
C LYS A 141 25.95 4.79 11.68
N HIS A 142 27.19 4.40 11.97
CA HIS A 142 27.59 3.00 11.97
C HIS A 142 26.64 2.19 12.86
N THR A 143 26.06 1.14 12.30
CA THR A 143 25.03 0.32 12.94
C THR A 143 25.40 -1.13 12.75
N ILE A 144 25.50 -1.87 13.84
CA ILE A 144 25.66 -3.33 13.78
C ILE A 144 24.26 -3.91 13.75
N TYR A 145 23.91 -4.50 12.61
CA TYR A 145 22.66 -5.22 12.47
C TYR A 145 22.84 -6.66 12.95
N LYS A 146 21.82 -7.17 13.62
CA LYS A 146 21.72 -8.58 13.97
C LYS A 146 20.61 -9.22 13.17
N LEU A 147 20.86 -10.44 12.71
CA LEU A 147 19.83 -11.25 12.09
C LEU A 147 18.88 -11.74 13.18
N VAL A 148 17.60 -11.46 13.03
CA VAL A 148 16.56 -11.98 13.93
C VAL A 148 16.29 -13.42 13.54
N ASP A 149 16.92 -14.37 14.23
CA ASP A 149 16.55 -15.79 14.15
C ASP A 149 15.27 -16.03 14.98
N THR A 150 14.25 -16.64 14.37
CA THR A 150 12.96 -17.04 14.98
C THR A 150 13.10 -17.79 16.30
N SER A 151 14.26 -18.43 16.54
CA SER A 151 14.59 -19.14 17.78
C SER A 151 15.02 -18.22 18.94
N ASN A 152 15.69 -17.10 18.63
CA ASN A 152 16.39 -16.22 19.58
C ASN A 152 15.81 -14.79 19.65
N VAL A 153 14.63 -14.55 19.05
CA VAL A 153 13.89 -13.26 19.13
C VAL A 153 13.63 -12.84 20.59
N LEU A 154 13.60 -13.82 21.49
CA LEU A 154 13.22 -13.71 22.90
C LEU A 154 14.21 -12.96 23.81
N ASP A 155 15.40 -12.56 23.34
CA ASP A 155 16.34 -11.84 24.23
C ASP A 155 16.53 -10.36 23.86
N GLU A 156 16.28 -9.94 22.61
CA GLU A 156 16.61 -8.57 22.16
C GLU A 156 15.43 -7.68 21.75
N ILE A 157 14.26 -8.26 21.45
CA ILE A 157 13.08 -7.51 21.00
C ILE A 157 11.79 -7.95 21.73
N THR A 158 11.94 -8.41 22.98
CA THR A 158 10.83 -8.83 23.86
C THR A 158 9.86 -7.71 24.16
N ASP A 159 10.36 -6.48 24.18
CA ASP A 159 9.60 -5.28 24.47
C ASP A 159 8.79 -4.77 23.27
N PHE A 160 8.94 -5.36 22.07
CA PHE A 160 8.17 -4.92 20.94
C PHE A 160 6.68 -5.27 21.10
N PRO A 161 5.76 -4.35 20.77
CA PRO A 161 4.32 -4.54 20.89
C PRO A 161 3.76 -5.85 20.31
N VAL A 162 2.76 -6.40 20.99
CA VAL A 162 1.84 -7.38 20.43
C VAL A 162 0.68 -6.64 19.78
N LEU A 163 0.48 -6.83 18.47
CA LEU A 163 -0.51 -6.09 17.69
C LEU A 163 -1.63 -7.02 17.24
N SER A 164 -2.88 -6.59 17.39
CA SER A 164 -4.03 -7.26 16.77
C SER A 164 -4.10 -6.93 15.27
N MET A 165 -4.80 -7.76 14.49
CA MET A 165 -5.09 -7.45 13.09
C MET A 165 -5.89 -6.15 12.92
N GLU A 166 -6.73 -5.80 13.90
CA GLU A 166 -7.48 -4.55 13.91
C GLU A 166 -6.54 -3.36 14.04
N LYS A 167 -5.61 -3.38 15.00
CA LYS A 167 -4.60 -2.33 15.16
C LYS A 167 -3.72 -2.20 13.91
N LEU A 168 -3.34 -3.32 13.30
CA LEU A 168 -2.60 -3.30 12.04
C LEU A 168 -3.41 -2.66 10.90
N ARG A 169 -4.72 -2.90 10.82
CA ARG A 169 -5.61 -2.25 9.83
C ARG A 169 -5.74 -0.76 10.06
N GLU A 170 -5.81 -0.31 11.31
CA GLU A 170 -5.80 1.11 11.68
C GLU A 170 -4.50 1.80 11.26
N ILE A 171 -3.35 1.17 11.56
CA ILE A 171 -2.03 1.70 11.19
C ILE A 171 -1.87 1.80 9.67
N THR A 172 -2.28 0.76 8.94
CA THR A 172 -2.14 0.70 7.47
C THR A 172 -3.22 1.51 6.72
N MET A 173 -4.30 1.90 7.42
CA MET A 173 -5.47 2.58 6.85
C MET A 173 -6.12 1.78 5.70
N GLY A 174 -6.05 0.44 5.79
CA GLY A 174 -6.63 -0.47 4.81
C GLY A 174 -5.95 -1.83 4.73
N VAL A 175 -6.62 -2.78 4.07
CA VAL A 175 -6.16 -4.18 4.03
C VAL A 175 -5.08 -4.46 2.99
N TYR A 176 -4.88 -3.58 2.01
CA TYR A 176 -4.00 -3.84 0.87
C TYR A 176 -2.57 -4.17 1.30
N GLN A 177 -1.93 -3.30 2.09
CA GLN A 177 -0.56 -3.53 2.54
C GLN A 177 -0.44 -4.78 3.43
N LEU A 178 -1.49 -5.11 4.20
CA LEU A 178 -1.53 -6.32 5.03
C LEU A 178 -1.66 -7.60 4.20
N LYS A 179 -2.42 -7.58 3.10
CA LYS A 179 -2.47 -8.72 2.17
C LYS A 179 -1.13 -8.99 1.49
N GLN A 180 -0.32 -7.94 1.29
CA GLN A 180 1.01 -8.05 0.69
C GLN A 180 2.09 -8.50 1.69
N ALA A 181 1.89 -8.25 2.99
CA ALA A 181 2.89 -8.53 4.01
C ALA A 181 3.37 -10.00 4.06
N PRO A 182 2.50 -11.03 4.01
CA PRO A 182 2.93 -12.43 4.00
C PRO A 182 3.80 -12.79 2.79
N ASN A 183 3.48 -12.26 1.60
CA ASN A 183 4.29 -12.49 0.40
C ASN A 183 5.67 -11.87 0.56
N TYR A 184 5.71 -10.64 1.07
CA TYR A 184 6.95 -9.95 1.36
C TYR A 184 7.83 -10.74 2.33
N VAL A 185 7.21 -11.33 3.35
CA VAL A 185 7.90 -12.13 4.36
C VAL A 185 8.49 -13.39 3.74
N ARG A 186 7.70 -14.13 2.94
CA ARG A 186 8.17 -15.33 2.23
C ARG A 186 9.30 -15.06 1.23
N GLU A 187 9.25 -13.95 0.53
CA GLU A 187 10.29 -13.57 -0.44
C GLU A 187 11.66 -13.32 0.21
N HIS A 188 11.69 -13.10 1.53
CA HIS A 188 12.93 -12.94 2.29
C HIS A 188 13.04 -14.02 3.37
N GLU A 189 12.45 -15.18 3.14
CA GLU A 189 12.77 -16.38 3.91
C GLU A 189 14.16 -16.87 3.51
N GLY A 190 15.03 -17.09 4.50
CA GLY A 190 16.32 -17.74 4.32
C GLY A 190 16.19 -19.22 3.95
N GLU A 191 17.32 -19.91 3.77
CA GLU A 191 17.36 -21.34 3.41
C GLU A 191 16.61 -22.24 4.42
N ASP A 192 16.45 -21.76 5.64
CA ASP A 192 15.75 -22.34 6.78
C ASP A 192 14.25 -21.95 6.87
N GLY A 193 13.72 -21.23 5.87
CA GLY A 193 12.31 -20.85 5.79
C GLY A 193 11.91 -19.76 6.78
N LYS A 194 12.88 -19.01 7.32
CA LYS A 194 12.70 -17.96 8.33
C LYS A 194 12.94 -16.59 7.73
N PHE A 195 12.10 -15.62 8.08
CA PHE A 195 12.22 -14.25 7.56
C PHE A 195 13.49 -13.57 8.06
N GLU A 196 14.43 -13.32 7.16
CA GLU A 196 15.72 -12.70 7.49
C GLU A 196 15.57 -11.19 7.68
N LEU A 197 15.27 -10.78 8.91
CA LEU A 197 15.23 -9.39 9.31
C LEU A 197 16.54 -8.97 9.97
N TYR A 198 17.18 -7.97 9.39
CA TYR A 198 18.34 -7.30 9.98
C TYR A 198 17.87 -6.16 10.88
N VAL A 199 17.91 -6.36 12.19
CA VAL A 199 17.38 -5.41 13.18
C VAL A 199 18.50 -4.83 14.03
N CYS A 200 18.34 -3.57 14.41
CA CYS A 200 19.16 -2.88 15.40
C CYS A 200 18.26 -1.98 16.25
N LYS A 201 18.29 -2.16 17.57
CA LYS A 201 17.67 -1.25 18.53
C LYS A 201 18.60 -0.04 18.72
N ILE A 202 18.22 1.11 18.17
CA ILE A 202 19.07 2.32 18.22
C ILE A 202 19.01 2.93 19.62
N LYS A 203 17.82 2.95 20.21
CA LYS A 203 17.48 3.48 21.53
C LYS A 203 16.34 2.65 22.11
N GLU A 204 16.04 2.86 23.39
CA GLU A 204 14.78 2.39 23.97
C GLU A 204 13.63 2.80 23.04
N ASN A 205 12.82 1.80 22.70
CA ASN A 205 11.63 1.92 21.87
C ASN A 205 11.80 2.46 20.44
N LEU A 206 13.02 2.45 19.88
CA LEU A 206 13.28 2.79 18.48
C LEU A 206 14.06 1.68 17.76
N LEU A 207 13.37 0.99 16.85
CA LEU A 207 13.96 -0.05 16.00
C LEU A 207 14.37 0.50 14.66
N LYS A 208 15.53 0.05 14.20
CA LYS A 208 16.05 0.20 12.83
C LYS A 208 16.10 -1.16 12.17
N ILE A 209 15.43 -1.29 11.04
CA ILE A 209 15.38 -2.52 10.27
C ILE A 209 15.89 -2.26 8.87
N LYS A 210 16.71 -3.16 8.33
CA LYS A 210 17.07 -3.18 6.92
C LYS A 210 16.28 -4.27 6.20
N ILE A 211 15.62 -3.89 5.12
CA ILE A 211 14.76 -4.77 4.34
C ILE A 211 15.06 -4.59 2.86
N GLN A 212 15.21 -5.67 2.12
CA GLN A 212 15.43 -5.62 0.67
C GLN A 212 14.14 -5.26 -0.06
N SER A 213 14.23 -4.71 -1.26
CA SER A 213 13.09 -4.36 -2.11
C SER A 213 12.63 -5.57 -2.93
N ARG A 214 11.32 -5.84 -2.98
CA ARG A 214 10.75 -6.87 -3.89
C ARG A 214 11.03 -6.63 -5.39
N HIS A 215 11.32 -5.38 -5.78
CA HIS A 215 11.47 -5.00 -7.19
C HIS A 215 12.93 -5.02 -7.65
N SER A 216 13.89 -5.19 -6.73
CA SER A 216 15.30 -5.22 -7.08
C SER A 216 16.13 -5.86 -5.98
N ASN A 217 16.87 -6.91 -6.36
CA ASN A 217 17.80 -7.58 -5.45
C ASN A 217 18.92 -6.67 -4.93
N LYS A 218 19.22 -5.56 -5.62
CA LYS A 218 20.28 -4.62 -5.23
C LYS A 218 19.78 -3.52 -4.29
N LEU A 219 18.48 -3.26 -4.27
CA LEU A 219 17.91 -2.15 -3.53
C LEU A 219 17.46 -2.63 -2.15
N SER A 220 17.91 -1.94 -1.11
CA SER A 220 17.41 -2.12 0.25
C SER A 220 16.92 -0.80 0.81
N HIS A 221 15.91 -0.89 1.65
CA HIS A 221 15.33 0.21 2.39
C HIS A 221 15.61 0.05 3.88
N THR A 222 15.67 1.18 4.58
CA THR A 222 15.77 1.22 6.02
C THR A 222 14.43 1.65 6.57
N VAL A 223 13.92 0.90 7.53
CA VAL A 223 12.68 1.14 8.23
C VAL A 223 13.00 1.49 9.67
N PHE A 224 12.33 2.52 10.20
CA PHE A 224 12.39 2.94 11.58
C PHE A 224 10.99 2.81 12.17
N ILE A 225 10.88 2.23 13.36
CA ILE A 225 9.61 2.05 14.08
C ILE A 225 9.82 2.51 15.52
N SER A 226 9.01 3.48 15.94
CA SER A 226 8.92 3.95 17.32
C SER A 226 7.71 3.34 17.98
N TYR A 227 7.85 2.92 19.22
CA TYR A 227 6.76 2.37 20.04
C TYR A 227 6.84 2.90 21.48
N SER A 228 5.82 2.62 22.28
CA SER A 228 5.79 2.97 23.70
C SER A 228 6.01 1.74 24.57
N ASP A 229 6.41 1.97 25.83
CA ASP A 229 6.50 0.93 26.86
C ASP A 229 5.13 0.27 27.14
N GLU A 230 4.05 0.98 26.82
CA GLU A 230 2.66 0.52 26.96
C GLU A 230 2.25 -0.44 25.83
N GLY A 231 3.10 -0.63 24.81
CA GLY A 231 2.84 -1.54 23.71
C GLY A 231 2.13 -0.90 22.51
N ASP A 232 2.21 0.42 22.34
CA ASP A 232 1.60 1.12 21.19
C ASP A 232 2.66 1.52 20.15
N ILE A 233 2.28 1.51 18.87
CA ILE A 233 3.12 2.04 17.78
C ILE A 233 2.91 3.55 17.69
N GLU A 234 3.95 4.32 17.98
CA GLU A 234 3.91 5.79 18.00
C GLU A 234 4.17 6.39 16.62
N GLY A 235 5.01 5.75 15.81
CA GLY A 235 5.36 6.25 14.48
C GLY A 235 6.31 5.37 13.70
N TRP A 236 6.47 5.69 12.41
CA TRP A 236 7.37 4.97 11.51
C TRP A 236 7.94 5.88 10.43
N TYR A 237 9.09 5.49 9.91
CA TYR A 237 9.69 6.08 8.72
C TYR A 237 10.37 5.01 7.89
N CYS A 238 10.24 5.06 6.56
CA CYS A 238 10.95 4.16 5.66
C CYS A 238 11.65 4.97 4.56
N THR A 239 12.83 4.54 4.11
CA THR A 239 13.57 5.22 3.04
C THR A 239 13.06 4.93 1.62
N CYS A 240 11.96 4.19 1.46
CA CYS A 240 11.36 3.95 0.15
C CYS A 240 10.61 5.19 -0.39
N LYS A 241 10.23 5.18 -1.67
CA LYS A 241 9.64 6.34 -2.36
C LYS A 241 8.48 7.01 -1.60
N ALA A 242 7.61 6.21 -0.96
CA ALA A 242 6.44 6.68 -0.21
C ALA A 242 6.60 6.58 1.32
N GLY A 243 7.79 6.22 1.82
CA GLY A 243 8.01 5.85 3.22
C GLY A 243 8.02 7.01 4.21
N ALA A 244 7.98 8.26 3.72
CA ALA A 244 7.84 9.46 4.55
C ALA A 244 6.40 9.71 5.04
N ARG A 245 5.38 9.11 4.39
CA ARG A 245 3.98 9.37 4.72
C ARG A 245 3.61 8.92 6.14
N VAL A 246 2.68 9.65 6.73
CA VAL A 246 2.06 9.34 8.03
C VAL A 246 0.62 8.83 7.89
N VAL A 247 0.01 9.04 6.72
CA VAL A 247 -1.27 8.44 6.34
C VAL A 247 -1.01 7.01 5.88
N GLY A 248 -1.40 6.02 6.69
CA GLY A 248 -1.03 4.63 6.43
C GLY A 248 0.49 4.41 6.44
N CYS A 249 0.95 3.25 5.96
CA CYS A 249 2.38 2.96 5.86
C CYS A 249 2.71 2.24 4.54
N CYS A 250 3.98 2.20 4.15
CA CYS A 250 4.41 1.48 2.95
C CYS A 250 4.40 -0.05 3.19
N ALA A 251 4.53 -0.84 2.12
CA ALA A 251 4.59 -2.29 2.23
C ALA A 251 5.70 -2.77 3.17
N HIS A 252 6.89 -2.14 3.13
CA HIS A 252 7.99 -2.49 4.04
C HIS A 252 7.62 -2.38 5.52
N VAL A 253 7.03 -1.24 5.92
CA VAL A 253 6.61 -1.01 7.31
C VAL A 253 5.51 -2.00 7.68
N ALA A 254 4.52 -2.20 6.81
CA ALA A 254 3.43 -3.13 7.05
C ALA A 254 3.94 -4.57 7.25
N SER A 255 4.89 -5.02 6.45
CA SER A 255 5.50 -6.35 6.57
C SER A 255 6.25 -6.52 7.89
N VAL A 256 7.03 -5.51 8.30
CA VAL A 256 7.74 -5.55 9.59
C VAL A 256 6.76 -5.56 10.76
N LEU A 257 5.75 -4.69 10.75
CA LEU A 257 4.73 -4.64 11.81
C LEU A 257 3.90 -5.91 11.86
N TRP A 258 3.53 -6.48 10.72
CA TRP A 258 2.79 -7.74 10.67
C TRP A 258 3.63 -8.90 11.18
N TYR A 259 4.90 -9.00 10.77
CA TYR A 259 5.75 -10.09 11.21
C TYR A 259 6.09 -10.00 12.70
N LEU A 260 6.62 -8.85 13.13
CA LEU A 260 7.04 -8.63 14.52
C LEU A 260 5.84 -8.45 15.46
N GLY A 261 4.77 -7.77 15.05
CA GLY A 261 3.65 -7.51 15.95
C GLY A 261 2.64 -8.66 16.05
N TYR A 262 2.51 -9.47 15.01
CA TYR A 262 1.42 -10.44 14.88
C TYR A 262 1.91 -11.87 14.59
N GLN A 263 2.54 -12.10 13.43
CA GLN A 263 2.86 -13.45 12.95
C GLN A 263 3.81 -14.23 13.87
N ARG A 264 4.81 -13.56 14.47
CA ARG A 264 5.77 -14.23 15.37
C ARG A 264 5.10 -14.95 16.54
N LEU A 265 3.94 -14.48 16.98
CA LEU A 265 3.19 -15.02 18.11
C LEU A 265 2.24 -16.15 17.68
N GLU A 266 1.72 -16.09 16.45
CA GLU A 266 0.95 -17.20 15.88
C GLU A 266 1.84 -18.44 15.65
N GLN A 267 3.09 -18.26 15.26
CA GLN A 267 4.05 -19.38 15.12
C GLN A 267 4.37 -20.06 16.46
N GLN A 268 4.27 -19.35 17.59
CA GLN A 268 4.40 -19.96 18.93
C GLN A 268 3.18 -20.81 19.32
N SER A 269 2.01 -20.53 18.76
CA SER A 269 0.75 -21.23 19.11
C SER A 269 0.37 -22.35 18.14
N VAL A 270 1.05 -22.50 17.00
CA VAL A 270 0.55 -23.35 15.92
C VAL A 270 1.66 -24.12 15.19
N SER A 271 1.97 -25.33 15.66
CA SER A 271 2.41 -26.43 14.78
C SER A 271 1.21 -26.88 13.94
N ARG A 272 0.89 -26.17 12.85
CA ARG A 272 -0.07 -26.67 11.85
C ARG A 272 0.68 -27.01 10.58
N ARG A 273 0.76 -28.32 10.34
CA ARG A 273 1.00 -28.90 9.03
C ARG A 273 0.07 -28.23 8.02
N HIS A 274 0.64 -27.55 7.04
CA HIS A 274 -0.11 -27.10 5.87
C HIS A 274 -0.63 -28.34 5.13
N PHE A 275 -1.91 -28.65 5.32
CA PHE A 275 -2.64 -29.42 4.32
C PHE A 275 -2.83 -28.50 3.11
N LYS A 276 -2.33 -28.92 1.95
CA LYS A 276 -2.64 -28.29 0.65
C LYS A 276 -4.16 -28.29 0.48
N THR A 277 -4.79 -27.13 0.60
CA THR A 277 -6.14 -26.89 0.07
C THR A 277 -6.04 -26.72 -1.44
N SER A 278 -5.76 -27.82 -2.14
CA SER A 278 -5.86 -27.89 -3.60
C SER A 278 -7.17 -28.57 -4.00
N VAL A 279 -8.29 -28.03 -3.53
CA VAL A 279 -9.63 -28.25 -4.12
C VAL A 279 -10.46 -27.00 -3.81
N LEU A 280 -10.88 -26.26 -4.84
CA LEU A 280 -11.81 -25.15 -4.73
C LEU A 280 -13.16 -25.57 -5.30
N ASP A 281 -14.24 -25.22 -4.59
CA ASP A 281 -15.63 -25.37 -5.05
C ASP A 281 -15.91 -24.40 -6.21
N ALA A 282 -16.62 -24.89 -7.24
CA ALA A 282 -16.91 -24.15 -8.48
C ALA A 282 -17.86 -22.95 -8.28
N SER A 283 -18.46 -22.81 -7.10
CA SER A 283 -19.23 -21.62 -6.70
C SER A 283 -18.36 -20.41 -6.37
N HIS A 284 -17.05 -20.60 -6.21
CA HIS A 284 -16.11 -19.55 -5.85
C HIS A 284 -15.74 -18.72 -7.08
N ILE A 285 -16.42 -17.59 -7.27
CA ILE A 285 -15.97 -16.56 -8.21
C ILE A 285 -14.62 -16.05 -7.68
N PRO A 286 -13.51 -16.15 -8.43
CA PRO A 286 -12.25 -15.56 -8.02
C PRO A 286 -12.50 -14.07 -7.75
N SER A 287 -12.23 -13.60 -6.52
CA SER A 287 -11.98 -12.17 -6.34
C SER A 287 -10.92 -11.83 -7.35
N SER A 288 -11.19 -10.87 -8.25
CA SER A 288 -10.22 -10.43 -9.25
C SER A 288 -8.89 -10.28 -8.56
N ASP A 289 -7.95 -11.18 -8.88
CA ASP A 289 -6.58 -11.06 -8.43
C ASP A 289 -6.18 -9.62 -8.79
N GLU A 290 -5.84 -8.83 -7.78
CA GLU A 290 -5.13 -7.58 -8.00
C GLU A 290 -3.73 -7.96 -8.49
N SER A 291 -3.67 -8.34 -9.77
CA SER A 291 -2.45 -8.68 -10.47
C SER A 291 -1.88 -7.44 -11.15
N ASP A 292 -0.59 -7.28 -10.89
CA ASP A 292 0.40 -6.45 -11.55
C ASP A 292 0.36 -4.97 -11.19
N CYS A 293 1.15 -4.58 -10.19
CA CYS A 293 2.56 -4.25 -10.36
C CYS A 293 2.71 -3.07 -11.33
N ASP A 294 3.01 -1.90 -10.77
CA ASP A 294 3.67 -0.81 -11.51
C ASP A 294 5.03 -1.32 -12.03
N SER A 295 5.00 -2.09 -13.12
CA SER A 295 6.11 -2.19 -14.06
C SER A 295 5.91 -1.08 -15.07
N LEU A 296 6.51 0.08 -14.81
CA LEU A 296 6.86 0.97 -15.90
C LEU A 296 8.03 0.31 -16.66
N PRO A 297 8.00 0.28 -18.00
CA PRO A 297 9.22 0.03 -18.77
C PRO A 297 10.23 1.13 -18.45
N GLU A 298 11.46 0.74 -18.17
CA GLU A 298 12.61 1.60 -18.39
C GLU A 298 12.71 1.81 -19.90
N GLU A 299 12.28 2.99 -20.37
CA GLU A 299 12.89 3.78 -21.45
C GLU A 299 12.21 5.16 -21.53
#